data_AF-A0A8S3K188-F1
#
_entry.id   AF-A0A8S3K188-F1
#
_cell.length_a   1.000
_cell.length_b   1.000
_cell.length_c   1.000
_cell.angle_alpha   90.00
_cell.angle_beta   90.00
_cell.angle_gamma   90.00
#
_symmetry.space_group_name_H-M   'P 1'
#
loop_
_entity.id
_entity.type
_entity.pdbx_description
1 polymer ?
#
loop_
_entity_poly.entity_id
_entity_poly.type
_entity_poly.pdbx_seq_one_letter_code
_entity_poly.pdbx_strand_id
1 'polypeptide(L)'
;MQLVGEDTLLNAFNEQSIQNYTFDQFIIGHNVFYTLVLIEESNSFALIPPNATMTNEVEFTFECNGNAWIETNLMNLIELLVSSTSISRIDNIEQLINYYNRIIQS
;
A
#
# COMPACT_ATOMS: atom_id res chain seq x y z
N MET A 1 6.86 -1.37 26.28
CA MET A 1 7.89 -1.28 25.23
C MET A 1 7.14 -0.85 23.97
N GLN A 2 7.09 0.45 23.68
CA GLN A 2 6.51 0.93 22.41
C GLN A 2 7.46 0.48 21.29
N LEU A 3 6.94 -0.29 20.34
CA LEU A 3 7.71 -0.76 19.19
C LEU A 3 7.97 0.45 18.28
N VAL A 4 9.22 0.91 18.24
CA VAL A 4 9.70 2.03 17.41
C VAL A 4 9.38 1.85 15.90
N GLY A 5 9.02 0.63 15.46
CA GLY A 5 8.60 0.35 14.09
C GLY A 5 7.14 0.67 13.76
N GLU A 6 6.27 0.88 14.74
CA GLU A 6 4.83 0.93 14.52
C GLU A 6 4.31 2.31 14.13
N ASP A 7 4.70 3.35 14.88
CA ASP A 7 4.43 4.73 14.49
C ASP A 7 5.02 5.00 13.09
N THR A 8 6.16 4.37 12.78
CA THR A 8 6.80 4.43 11.46
C THR A 8 5.93 3.78 10.36
N LEU A 9 5.32 2.62 10.62
CA LEU A 9 4.44 1.92 9.68
C LEU A 9 3.13 2.66 9.45
N LEU A 10 2.51 3.17 10.51
CA LEU A 10 1.27 3.93 10.42
C LEU A 10 1.49 5.30 9.76
N ASN A 11 2.59 5.98 10.08
CA ASN A 11 2.97 7.22 9.40
C ASN A 11 3.23 6.96 7.91
N ALA A 12 3.95 5.90 7.55
CA ALA A 12 4.15 5.53 6.14
C ALA A 12 2.84 5.22 5.40
N PHE A 13 1.85 4.64 6.09
CA PHE A 13 0.53 4.41 5.50
C PHE A 13 -0.23 5.74 5.27
N ASN A 14 -0.12 6.68 6.21
CA ASN A 14 -0.75 8.00 6.12
C ASN A 14 -0.06 8.92 5.10
N GLU A 15 1.24 8.72 4.88
CA GLU A 15 2.05 9.46 3.90
C GLU A 15 1.85 8.99 2.46
N GLN A 16 0.94 8.03 2.20
CA GLN A 16 0.63 7.54 0.86
C GLN A 16 0.41 8.66 -0.15
N SER A 17 1.44 8.87 -0.98
CA SER A 17 1.49 9.91 -2.00
C SER A 17 1.44 9.29 -3.39
N ILE A 18 0.65 9.89 -4.29
CA ILE A 18 0.83 9.68 -5.73
C ILE A 18 2.09 10.41 -6.14
N GLN A 19 3.02 9.72 -6.81
CA GLN A 19 4.20 10.35 -7.40
C GLN A 19 3.97 10.57 -8.89
N ASN A 20 4.48 11.69 -9.43
CA ASN A 20 4.47 11.93 -10.87
C ASN A 20 5.77 11.43 -11.47
N TYR A 21 5.69 10.75 -12.61
CA TYR A 21 6.85 10.27 -13.34
C TYR A 21 7.12 11.12 -14.58
N THR A 22 8.41 11.43 -14.78
CA THR A 22 8.94 11.97 -16.03
C THR A 22 10.08 11.06 -16.50
N PHE A 23 10.22 10.88 -17.82
CA PHE A 23 11.04 9.84 -18.47
C PHE A 23 12.53 9.75 -18.04
N ASP A 24 13.06 10.76 -17.33
CA ASP A 24 14.45 10.85 -16.89
C ASP A 24 14.67 10.54 -15.39
N GLN A 25 13.64 10.05 -14.68
CA GLN A 25 13.68 9.86 -13.24
C GLN A 25 13.61 8.39 -12.82
N PHE A 26 14.45 7.97 -11.88
CA PHE A 26 14.23 6.72 -11.16
C PHE A 26 13.25 6.96 -10.02
N ILE A 27 12.16 6.19 -9.97
CA ILE A 27 11.26 6.21 -8.82
C ILE A 27 11.58 5.02 -7.93
N ILE A 28 11.95 5.33 -6.69
CA ILE A 28 12.14 4.35 -5.64
C ILE A 28 10.80 4.18 -4.94
N GLY A 29 10.24 2.98 -5.00
CA GLY A 29 9.02 2.64 -4.27
C GLY A 29 9.27 2.72 -2.76
N HIS A 30 8.22 3.01 -1.99
CA HIS A 30 8.31 2.97 -0.54
C HIS A 30 8.75 1.57 -0.05
N ASN A 31 9.52 1.50 1.04
CA ASN A 31 10.02 0.22 1.55
C ASN A 31 8.93 -0.72 2.07
N VAL A 32 7.74 -0.20 2.38
CA VAL A 32 6.70 -0.95 3.12
C VAL A 32 5.40 -1.09 2.35
N PHE A 33 5.10 -0.16 1.44
CA PHE A 33 3.81 -0.09 0.75
C PHE A 33 4.00 0.11 -0.75
N TYR A 34 2.98 -0.26 -1.51
CA TYR A 34 2.92 0.02 -2.94
C TYR A 34 2.90 1.52 -3.17
N THR A 35 3.64 1.96 -4.18
CA THR A 35 3.70 3.36 -4.63
C THR A 35 2.95 3.48 -5.94
N LEU A 36 1.90 4.31 -5.94
CA LEU A 36 1.17 4.65 -7.15
C LEU A 36 1.87 5.80 -7.87
N VAL A 37 2.14 5.60 -9.15
CA VAL A 37 2.82 6.56 -9.99
C VAL A 37 1.92 6.95 -11.16
N LEU A 38 1.72 8.25 -11.37
CA LEU A 38 1.08 8.78 -12.56
C LEU A 38 2.13 8.97 -13.67
N ILE A 39 1.89 8.33 -14.81
CA ILE A 39 2.67 8.52 -16.03
C ILE A 39 1.96 9.59 -16.86
N GLU A 40 2.47 10.82 -16.85
CA GLU A 40 1.78 11.98 -17.43
C GLU A 40 1.57 11.85 -18.95
N GLU A 41 2.54 11.27 -19.67
CA GLU A 41 2.53 11.20 -21.14
C GLU A 41 1.46 10.26 -21.70
N SER A 42 1.27 9.11 -21.06
CA SER A 42 0.28 8.10 -21.43
C SER A 42 -1.04 8.24 -20.67
N ASN A 43 -1.10 9.16 -19.68
CA ASN A 43 -2.19 9.28 -18.71
C ASN A 43 -2.56 7.92 -18.11
N SER A 44 -1.55 7.11 -17.78
CA SER A 44 -1.69 5.79 -17.19
C SER A 44 -1.03 5.73 -15.82
N PHE A 45 -1.29 4.65 -15.08
CA PHE A 45 -0.68 4.44 -13.78
C PHE A 45 0.34 3.30 -13.84
N ALA A 46 1.41 3.44 -13.06
CA ALA A 46 2.28 2.35 -12.69
C ALA A 46 2.17 2.09 -11.18
N LEU A 47 2.29 0.83 -10.79
CA LEU A 47 2.23 0.41 -9.39
C LEU A 47 3.55 -0.26 -9.02
N ILE A 48 4.34 0.43 -8.21
CA ILE A 48 5.66 -0.05 -7.78
C ILE A 48 5.48 -0.83 -6.46
N PRO A 49 5.85 -2.12 -6.40
CA PRO A 49 5.82 -2.91 -5.18
C PRO A 49 6.77 -2.37 -4.09
N PRO A 50 6.55 -2.76 -2.83
CA PRO A 50 7.47 -2.45 -1.75
C PRO A 50 8.90 -2.93 -2.05
N ASN A 51 9.91 -2.12 -1.73
CA ASN A 51 11.33 -2.41 -1.97
C ASN A 51 11.72 -2.62 -3.45
N ALA A 52 10.86 -2.24 -4.39
CA ALA A 52 11.17 -2.23 -5.82
C ALA A 52 11.58 -0.83 -6.28
N THR A 53 12.37 -0.79 -7.36
CA THR A 53 12.72 0.46 -8.05
C THR A 53 12.22 0.35 -9.48
N MET A 54 11.49 1.36 -9.92
CA MET A 54 11.00 1.42 -11.30
C MET A 54 12.10 2.00 -12.19
N THR A 55 12.60 1.16 -13.11
CA THR A 55 13.53 1.56 -14.17
C THR A 55 12.88 1.55 -15.56
N ASN A 56 11.71 0.94 -15.69
CA ASN A 56 10.91 0.88 -16.91
C ASN A 56 9.43 0.88 -16.53
N GLU A 57 8.68 1.86 -17.01
CA GLU A 57 7.24 2.00 -16.73
C GLU A 57 6.39 0.82 -17.21
N VAL A 58 6.78 0.17 -18.32
CA VAL A 58 6.02 -0.93 -18.92
C VAL A 58 5.94 -2.13 -17.98
N GLU A 59 7.02 -2.39 -17.23
CA GLU A 59 7.10 -3.51 -16.27
C GLU A 59 6.09 -3.37 -15.13
N PHE A 60 5.80 -2.13 -14.72
CA PHE A 60 4.95 -1.82 -13.58
C PHE A 60 3.57 -1.30 -13.99
N THR A 61 3.19 -1.47 -15.25
CA THR A 61 1.89 -1.02 -15.78
C THR A 61 0.77 -1.51 -14.87
N PHE A 62 -0.03 -0.57 -14.37
CA PHE A 62 -1.13 -0.88 -13.47
C PHE A 62 -2.46 -0.85 -14.22
N GLU A 63 -2.91 -2.04 -14.63
CA GLU A 63 -4.21 -2.23 -15.28
C GLU A 63 -5.33 -2.20 -14.23
N CYS A 64 -5.91 -1.01 -14.05
CA CYS A 64 -7.01 -0.76 -13.11
C CYS A 64 -8.27 -0.34 -13.88
N ASN A 65 -9.36 -1.07 -13.70
CA ASN A 65 -10.67 -0.70 -14.27
C ASN A 65 -11.42 0.33 -13.40
N GLY A 66 -11.03 0.46 -12.14
CA GLY A 66 -11.62 1.35 -11.15
C GLY A 66 -10.81 2.64 -10.95
N ASN A 67 -10.83 3.15 -9.71
CA ASN A 67 -9.99 4.28 -9.32
C ASN A 67 -8.66 3.74 -8.77
N ALA A 68 -7.56 3.99 -9.49
CA ALA A 68 -6.24 3.49 -9.15
C ALA A 68 -5.76 3.89 -7.73
N TRP A 69 -6.13 5.10 -7.28
CA TRP A 69 -5.79 5.55 -5.93
C TRP A 69 -6.55 4.75 -4.87
N ILE A 70 -7.86 4.52 -5.05
CA ILE A 70 -8.66 3.70 -4.13
C ILE A 70 -8.11 2.27 -4.08
N GLU A 71 -7.84 1.64 -5.22
CA GLU A 71 -7.34 0.27 -5.26
C GLU A 71 -5.96 0.15 -4.60
N THR A 72 -5.06 1.09 -4.85
CA THR A 72 -3.74 1.11 -4.19
C THR A 72 -3.87 1.25 -2.67
N ASN A 73 -4.75 2.14 -2.19
CA ASN A 73 -4.99 2.30 -0.75
C ASN A 73 -5.54 1.01 -0.12
N LEU A 74 -6.43 0.30 -0.81
CA LEU A 74 -6.96 -0.99 -0.35
C LEU A 74 -5.87 -2.05 -0.28
N MET A 75 -5.00 -2.13 -1.29
CA MET A 75 -3.85 -3.04 -1.28
C MET A 75 -2.92 -2.73 -0.11
N ASN A 76 -2.56 -1.46 0.09
CA ASN A 76 -1.71 -1.03 1.21
C ASN A 76 -2.36 -1.29 2.58
N LEU A 77 -3.69 -1.17 2.68
CA LEU A 77 -4.40 -1.50 3.92
C LEU A 77 -4.33 -2.99 4.22
N ILE A 78 -4.47 -3.84 3.19
CA ILE A 78 -4.30 -5.29 3.35
C ILE A 78 -2.88 -5.60 3.83
N GLU A 79 -1.84 -5.04 3.20
CA GLU A 79 -0.44 -5.21 3.62
C GLU A 79 -0.21 -4.79 5.08
N LEU A 80 -0.79 -3.67 5.50
CA LEU A 80 -0.73 -3.21 6.89
C LEU A 80 -1.38 -4.23 7.84
N LEU A 81 -2.58 -4.72 7.51
CA LEU A 81 -3.35 -5.65 8.33
C LEU A 81 -2.66 -7.02 8.46
N VAL A 82 -2.00 -7.51 7.39
CA VAL A 82 -1.26 -8.79 7.40
C VAL A 82 0.18 -8.65 7.88
N SER A 83 0.65 -7.43 8.16
CA SER A 83 1.99 -7.22 8.69
C SER A 83 2.18 -7.93 10.03
N SER A 84 3.40 -8.42 10.30
CA SER A 84 3.73 -9.06 11.58
C SER A 84 3.46 -8.14 12.77
N THR A 85 3.60 -6.84 12.59
CA THR A 85 3.30 -5.83 13.62
C THR A 85 1.81 -5.83 13.96
N SER A 86 0.92 -5.77 12.96
CA SER A 86 -0.53 -5.83 13.17
C SER A 86 -0.98 -7.18 13.72
N ILE A 87 -0.46 -8.28 13.18
CA ILE A 87 -0.81 -9.63 13.64
C ILE A 87 -0.36 -9.87 15.08
N SER A 88 0.82 -9.38 15.47
CA SER A 88 1.36 -9.55 16.83
C SER A 88 0.51 -8.89 17.92
N ARG A 89 -0.41 -8.00 17.54
CA ARG A 89 -1.36 -7.31 18.43
C ARG A 89 -2.69 -8.04 18.56
N ILE A 90 -2.90 -9.08 17.75
CA ILE A 90 -4.07 -9.92 17.86
C ILE A 90 -3.80 -10.92 18.98
N ASP A 91 -4.04 -10.48 20.21
CA ASP A 91 -3.91 -11.32 21.41
C ASP A 91 -4.85 -12.54 21.36
N ASN A 92 -5.98 -12.38 20.66
CA ASN A 92 -6.96 -13.44 20.47
C ASN A 92 -7.64 -13.33 19.09
N ILE A 93 -7.28 -14.25 18.20
CA ILE A 93 -7.82 -14.30 16.83
C ILE A 93 -9.32 -14.60 16.79
N GLU A 94 -9.86 -15.33 17.77
CA GLU A 94 -11.31 -15.56 17.88
C GLU A 94 -12.06 -14.26 18.16
N GLN A 95 -11.45 -13.34 18.92
CA GLN A 95 -12.05 -12.05 19.22
C GLN A 95 -12.14 -11.18 17.97
N LEU A 96 -11.09 -11.19 17.12
CA LEU A 96 -11.09 -10.52 15.81
C LEU A 96 -12.20 -11.08 14.91
N ILE A 97 -12.28 -12.41 14.77
CA ILE A 97 -13.30 -13.08 13.96
C ILE A 97 -14.70 -12.72 14.45
N ASN A 98 -14.91 -12.69 15.78
CA ASN A 98 -16.19 -12.29 16.37
C ASN A 98 -16.55 -10.83 16.08
N TYR A 99 -15.59 -9.91 16.11
CA TYR A 99 -15.83 -8.51 15.72
C TYR A 99 -16.17 -8.37 14.23
N TYR A 100 -15.41 -9.05 13.37
CA TYR A 100 -15.67 -9.06 11.93
C TYR A 100 -17.06 -9.61 11.59
N ASN A 101 -17.41 -10.76 12.16
CA ASN A 101 -18.73 -11.37 11.98
C ASN A 101 -19.87 -10.45 12.43
N ARG A 102 -19.69 -9.69 13.51
CA ARG A 102 -20.68 -8.72 13.98
C ARG A 102 -20.91 -7.57 13.00
N ILE A 103 -19.86 -7.08 12.35
CA ILE A 103 -19.94 -5.95 11.40
C ILE A 103 -20.65 -6.36 10.11
N ILE A 104 -20.46 -7.60 9.64
CA ILE A 104 -21.09 -8.05 8.38
C ILE A 104 -22.56 -8.46 8.61
N GLN A 105 -22.91 -8.83 9.85
CA GLN A 105 -24.27 -9.20 10.21
C GLN A 105 -25.16 -8.01 10.62
N SER A 106 -24.59 -6.80 10.71
CA SER A 106 -25.30 -5.53 10.95
C SER A 106 -25.60 -4.79 9.66
#